data_AF-A0A5J4QXS9-F1
#
_entry.id   AF-A0A5J4QXS9-F1
#
_cell.length_a   1.000
_cell.length_b   1.000
_cell.length_c   1.000
_cell.angle_alpha   90.00
_cell.angle_beta   90.00
_cell.angle_gamma   90.00
#
_symmetry.space_group_name_H-M   'P 1'
#
loop_
_entity.id
_entity.type
_entity.pdbx_description
1 polymer ?
#
loop_
_entity_poly.entity_id
_entity_poly.type
_entity_poly.pdbx_seq_one_letter_code
_entity_poly.pdbx_strand_id
1 'polypeptide(L)'
;MKPTTFKEQNVVYAKNQPEYISLPAFRNNSKRGEVVSCWKLSFIERIIVLFTGRVWLSLLSFNKPLTPSLLAVKKSEVLITKNGLITKLKHFLRLK
;
A
#
# COMPACT_ATOMS: atom_id res chain seq x y z
N MET A 1 -7.21 8.90 7.54
CA MET A 1 -5.84 8.92 6.98
C MET A 1 -5.90 9.50 5.58
N LYS A 2 -4.81 10.11 5.10
CA LYS A 2 -4.75 10.71 3.74
C LYS A 2 -3.62 10.11 2.91
N PRO A 3 -3.80 9.86 1.61
CA PRO A 3 -2.70 9.51 0.72
C PRO A 3 -1.61 10.59 0.76
N THR A 4 -0.35 10.17 0.73
CA THR A 4 0.79 11.09 0.78
C THR A 4 1.86 10.68 -0.23
N THR A 5 2.58 11.65 -0.75
CA THR A 5 3.67 11.43 -1.72
C THR A 5 4.89 10.86 -1.01
N PHE A 6 5.70 10.10 -1.75
CA PHE A 6 6.94 9.50 -1.25
C PHE A 6 7.98 9.40 -2.37
N LYS A 7 9.26 9.25 -2.00
CA LYS A 7 10.41 9.35 -2.92
C LYS A 7 10.29 8.46 -4.16
N GLU A 8 9.82 7.23 -3.99
CA GLU A 8 9.74 6.23 -5.06
C GLU A 8 8.46 6.33 -5.90
N GLN A 9 7.55 7.27 -5.62
CA GLN A 9 6.33 7.47 -6.39
C GLN A 9 6.63 7.69 -7.88
N ASN A 10 5.90 6.98 -8.75
CA ASN A 10 6.04 7.11 -10.20
C ASN A 10 4.71 7.27 -10.96
N VAL A 11 3.57 7.14 -10.26
CA VAL A 11 2.23 7.26 -10.86
C VAL A 11 1.27 7.95 -9.88
N VAL A 12 0.25 8.61 -10.41
CA VAL A 12 -0.87 9.14 -9.64
C VAL A 12 -2.16 8.61 -10.25
N TYR A 13 -2.87 7.76 -9.53
CA TYR A 13 -4.19 7.26 -9.94
C TYR A 13 -5.27 8.29 -9.60
N ALA A 14 -6.40 8.23 -10.32
CA ALA A 14 -7.57 9.07 -10.10
C ALA A 14 -7.30 10.60 -10.11
N LYS A 15 -6.26 11.06 -10.84
CA LYS A 15 -5.87 12.48 -10.86
C LYS A 15 -6.98 13.42 -11.38
N ASN A 16 -7.77 12.95 -12.35
CA ASN A 16 -8.78 13.75 -13.04
C ASN A 16 -10.21 13.22 -12.80
N GLN A 17 -10.42 12.52 -11.70
CA GLN A 17 -11.73 11.96 -11.35
C GLN A 17 -12.27 12.69 -10.12
N PRO A 18 -13.25 13.59 -10.25
CA PRO A 18 -13.73 14.41 -9.12
C PRO A 18 -14.35 13.56 -8.00
N GLU A 19 -14.86 12.38 -8.32
CA GLU A 19 -15.46 11.43 -7.39
C GLU A 19 -14.42 10.72 -6.49
N TYR A 20 -13.15 10.72 -6.88
CA TYR A 20 -12.10 9.95 -6.21
C TYR A 20 -10.92 10.84 -5.77
N ILE A 21 -10.37 10.52 -4.60
CA ILE A 21 -9.17 11.18 -4.11
C ILE A 21 -7.98 10.70 -4.94
N SER A 22 -7.17 11.64 -5.44
CA SER A 22 -5.93 11.33 -6.15
C SER A 22 -5.01 10.46 -5.29
N LEU A 23 -4.57 9.33 -5.85
CA LEU A 23 -3.77 8.34 -5.15
C LEU A 23 -2.34 8.31 -5.71
N PRO A 24 -1.40 9.04 -5.08
CA PRO A 24 0.02 8.90 -5.39
C PRO A 24 0.51 7.50 -5.02
N ALA A 25 1.15 6.83 -5.98
CA ALA A 25 1.62 5.47 -5.80
C ALA A 25 2.92 5.21 -6.57
N PHE A 26 3.57 4.12 -6.17
CA PHE A 26 4.60 3.46 -6.94
C PHE A 26 3.98 2.23 -7.58
N ARG A 27 4.05 2.15 -8.91
CA ARG A 27 3.70 0.97 -9.69
C ARG A 27 4.99 0.27 -10.11
N ASN A 28 5.12 -0.97 -9.70
CA ASN A 28 6.19 -1.84 -10.16
C ASN A 28 5.86 -2.37 -11.55
N ASN A 29 6.81 -2.29 -12.49
CA ASN A 29 6.65 -2.81 -13.85
C ASN A 29 6.94 -4.32 -13.95
N SER A 30 6.88 -5.04 -12.83
CA SER A 30 7.06 -6.49 -12.79
C SER A 30 5.84 -7.22 -13.38
N LYS A 31 5.96 -8.52 -13.68
CA LYS A 31 4.82 -9.36 -14.09
C LYS A 31 3.68 -9.40 -13.07
N ARG A 32 3.95 -9.06 -11.81
CA ARG A 32 2.96 -9.01 -10.72
C ARG A 32 2.27 -7.65 -10.61
N GLY A 33 2.87 -6.60 -11.18
CA GLY A 33 2.27 -5.27 -11.25
C GLY A 33 1.94 -4.64 -9.90
N GLU A 34 2.80 -4.83 -8.89
CA GLU A 34 2.52 -4.35 -7.53
C GLU A 34 2.32 -2.82 -7.50
N VAL A 35 1.29 -2.37 -6.79
CA VAL A 35 1.00 -0.96 -6.56
C VAL A 35 1.12 -0.65 -5.08
N VAL A 36 2.02 0.27 -4.74
CA VAL A 36 2.29 0.68 -3.36
C VAL A 36 1.86 2.12 -3.17
N SER A 37 1.00 2.37 -2.19
CA SER A 37 0.59 3.71 -1.79
C SER A 37 0.95 3.95 -0.33
N CYS A 38 1.21 5.21 0.02
CA CYS A 38 1.53 5.60 1.40
C CYS A 38 0.38 6.42 1.97
N TRP A 39 -0.01 6.11 3.21
CA TRP A 39 -1.10 6.77 3.93
C TRP A 39 -0.57 7.40 5.20
N LYS A 40 -0.75 8.71 5.33
CA LYS A 40 -0.38 9.45 6.53
C LYS A 40 -1.58 9.55 7.46
N LEU A 41 -1.42 9.04 8.67
CA LEU A 41 -2.38 9.22 9.75
C LEU A 41 -2.25 10.64 10.32
N SER A 42 -3.39 11.25 10.61
CA SER A 42 -3.48 12.47 11.43
C SER A 42 -3.03 12.19 12.87
N PHE A 43 -2.82 13.23 13.66
CA PHE A 43 -2.43 13.07 15.06
C PHE A 43 -3.46 12.25 15.85
N ILE A 44 -4.75 12.59 15.74
CA ILE A 44 -5.84 11.86 16.42
C ILE A 44 -5.92 10.40 15.95
N GLU A 45 -5.79 10.15 14.65
CA GLU A 45 -5.80 8.79 14.11
C GLU A 45 -4.64 7.94 14.65
N ARG A 46 -3.46 8.53 14.84
CA ARG A 46 -2.33 7.83 15.46
C ARG A 46 -2.63 7.42 16.89
N ILE A 47 -3.31 8.27 17.66
CA ILE A 47 -3.73 7.93 19.03
C ILE A 47 -4.73 6.77 19.03
N ILE A 48 -5.72 6.80 18.14
CA ILE A 48 -6.69 5.70 18.00
C ILE A 48 -5.97 4.39 17.64
N VAL A 49 -5.06 4.41 16.66
CA VAL A 49 -4.30 3.21 16.27
C VAL A 49 -3.35 2.75 17.37
N LEU A 50 -2.73 3.67 18.12
CA LEU A 50 -1.87 3.33 19.24
C LEU A 50 -2.62 2.50 20.30
N PHE A 51 -3.85 2.90 20.65
CA PHE A 51 -4.63 2.20 21.68
C PHE A 51 -5.39 0.97 21.16
N THR A 52 -5.86 0.99 19.92
CA THR A 52 -6.65 -0.12 19.37
C THR A 52 -5.81 -1.18 18.66
N GLY A 53 -4.61 -0.80 18.18
CA GLY A 53 -3.76 -1.64 17.33
C GLY A 53 -4.38 -2.00 15.98
N ARG A 54 -5.46 -1.33 15.55
CA ARG A 54 -6.28 -1.74 14.40
C ARG A 54 -6.26 -0.72 13.28
N VAL A 55 -6.14 -1.21 12.05
CA VAL A 55 -6.37 -0.47 10.81
C VAL A 55 -7.34 -1.28 9.96
N TRP A 56 -8.41 -0.65 9.49
CA TRP A 56 -9.42 -1.28 8.65
C TRP A 56 -9.21 -0.85 7.20
N LEU A 57 -9.27 -1.80 6.27
CA LEU A 57 -9.14 -1.58 4.83
C LEU A 57 -10.37 -2.14 4.12
N SER A 58 -11.09 -1.27 3.40
CA SER A 58 -12.16 -1.68 2.48
C SER A 58 -11.67 -1.47 1.05
N LEU A 59 -11.72 -2.53 0.23
CA LEU A 59 -11.32 -2.51 -1.16
C LEU A 59 -12.55 -2.78 -2.03
N LEU A 60 -12.83 -1.88 -2.97
CA LEU A 60 -13.84 -2.10 -3.98
C LEU A 60 -13.27 -3.06 -5.03
N SER A 61 -13.64 -4.34 -4.93
CA SER A 61 -13.24 -5.36 -5.91
C SER A 61 -14.14 -5.37 -7.15
N PHE A 62 -15.27 -4.65 -7.13
CA PHE A 62 -16.26 -4.61 -8.21
C PHE A 62 -16.68 -6.02 -8.68
N ASN A 63 -16.94 -6.92 -7.73
CA ASN A 63 -17.30 -8.32 -7.98
C ASN A 63 -16.24 -9.12 -8.75
N LYS A 64 -15.00 -8.62 -8.84
CA LYS A 64 -13.84 -9.37 -9.35
C LYS A 64 -13.11 -10.05 -8.19
N PRO A 65 -12.26 -11.06 -8.47
CA PRO A 65 -11.39 -11.65 -7.45
C PRO A 65 -10.61 -10.56 -6.71
N LEU A 66 -10.58 -10.66 -5.38
CA LEU A 66 -9.89 -9.69 -4.54
C LEU A 66 -8.40 -9.67 -4.90
N THR A 67 -7.85 -8.47 -5.13
CA THR A 67 -6.42 -8.31 -5.32
C THR A 67 -5.68 -8.61 -4.00
N PRO A 68 -4.59 -9.40 -4.02
CA PRO A 68 -3.78 -9.59 -2.83
C PRO A 68 -3.33 -8.25 -2.26
N SER A 69 -3.62 -8.02 -0.98
CA SER A 69 -3.29 -6.77 -0.29
C SER A 69 -2.34 -7.05 0.88
N LEU A 70 -1.34 -6.17 1.04
CA LEU A 70 -0.38 -6.21 2.13
C LEU A 70 -0.34 -4.83 2.78
N LEU A 71 -0.66 -4.78 4.07
CA LEU A 71 -0.48 -3.60 4.91
C LEU A 71 0.83 -3.73 5.68
N ALA A 72 1.66 -2.69 5.64
CA ALA A 72 2.94 -2.67 6.33
C ALA A 72 3.19 -1.31 6.99
N VAL A 73 3.86 -1.34 8.14
CA VAL A 73 4.29 -0.12 8.84
C VAL A 73 5.61 0.39 8.27
N LYS A 74 6.48 -0.51 7.81
CA LYS A 74 7.79 -0.17 7.27
C LYS A 74 7.76 -0.17 5.74
N LYS A 75 8.20 0.93 5.14
CA LYS A 75 8.27 1.10 3.68
C LYS A 75 9.06 -0.01 2.98
N SER A 76 10.13 -0.51 3.60
CA SER A 76 10.98 -1.58 3.05
C SER A 76 10.30 -2.95 2.98
N GLU A 77 9.13 -3.13 3.59
CA GLU A 77 8.36 -4.39 3.52
C GLU A 77 7.53 -4.48 2.25
N VAL A 78 7.22 -3.34 1.62
CA VAL A 78 6.41 -3.23 0.40
C VAL A 78 7.20 -2.73 -0.80
N LEU A 79 8.29 -1.98 -0.58
CA LEU A 79 9.21 -1.54 -1.62
C LEU A 79 10.50 -2.37 -1.57
N ILE A 80 10.61 -3.33 -2.50
CA ILE A 80 11.84 -4.09 -2.72
C ILE A 80 12.70 -3.31 -3.72
N THR A 81 13.66 -2.52 -3.22
CA THR A 81 14.73 -2.00 -4.06
C THR A 81 15.62 -3.18 -4.48
N LYS A 82 16.12 -3.20 -5.72
CA LYS A 82 16.96 -4.27 -6.30
C LYS A 82 18.09 -4.82 -5.40
N ASN A 83 18.50 -4.09 -4.36
CA ASN A 83 19.59 -4.47 -3.45
C ASN A 83 19.13 -5.06 -2.10
N GLY A 84 17.85 -5.35 -1.89
CA GLY A 84 17.33 -5.77 -0.58
C GLY A 84 16.37 -6.95 -0.62
N LEU A 85 16.91 -8.16 -0.52
CA LEU A 85 16.29 -9.35 0.07
C LEU A 85 15.26 -10.12 -0.78
N ILE A 86 15.81 -11.11 -1.48
CA ILE A 86 15.20 -12.41 -1.82
C ILE A 86 14.57 -13.13 -0.59
N THR A 87 14.70 -12.59 0.62
CA THR A 87 14.43 -13.28 1.88
C THR A 87 13.00 -13.16 2.41
N LYS A 88 12.28 -12.05 2.18
CA LYS A 88 10.93 -11.88 2.78
C LYS A 88 9.77 -12.48 1.97
N LEU A 89 9.91 -12.57 0.65
CA LEU A 89 8.85 -13.10 -0.22
C LEU A 89 8.67 -14.62 -0.09
N LYS A 90 9.73 -15.33 0.33
CA LYS A 90 9.67 -16.77 0.62
C LYS A 90 8.82 -17.09 1.84
N HIS A 91 8.65 -16.18 2.80
CA HIS A 91 7.88 -16.43 4.02
C HIS A 91 6.37 -16.25 3.80
N PHE A 92 5.97 -15.24 3.02
CA PHE A 92 4.55 -15.02 2.69
C PHE A 92 4.00 -16.07 1.72
N LEU A 93 4.83 -16.61 0.83
CA LEU A 93 4.43 -17.66 -0.14
C LEU A 93 4.57 -19.10 0.38
N ARG A 94 5.18 -19.33 1.57
CA ARG A 94 5.35 -20.68 2.16
C ARG A 94 4.30 -21.07 3.21
N LEU A 95 3.36 -20.19 3.54
CA LEU A 95 2.27 -20.49 4.48
C LEU A 95 1.00 -21.00 3.79
N LYS A 96 1.16 -21.75 2.69
CA LYS A 96 0.11 -22.57 2.08
C LYS A 96 0.55 -24.01 2.02
#